data_AF-A0A4S0K7Q3-F1
#
_entry.id   AF-A0A4S0K7Q3-F1
#
_cell.length_a   1.000
_cell.length_b   1.000
_cell.length_c   1.000
_cell.angle_alpha   90.00
_cell.angle_beta   90.00
_cell.angle_gamma   90.00
#
_symmetry.space_group_name_H-M   'P 1'
#
loop_
_entity.id
_entity.type
_entity.pdbx_description
1 polymer ?
#
loop_
_entity_poly.entity_id
_entity_poly.type
_entity_poly.pdbx_seq_one_letter_code
_entity_poly.pdbx_strand_id
1 'polypeptide(L)'
;MNATKEFLRSWLEENVGNLPPDTEISVPMLAQQFEQDADAAGYGREVREQEVGNIEDAIQRALDKTGEENRGSESSPVEENSLAPVINALEAVEPEQGDAEGSGRPADSSSGSPW
;
A
#
# COMPACT_ATOMS: atom_id res chain seq x y z
N MET A 1 3.63 -7.23 5.06
CA MET A 1 2.79 -6.02 5.11
C MET A 1 3.52 -4.92 5.89
N ASN A 2 3.53 -3.68 5.40
CA ASN A 2 4.22 -2.53 6.04
C ASN A 2 3.28 -1.77 6.99
N ALA A 3 3.83 -1.11 8.01
CA ALA A 3 3.02 -0.41 9.03
C ALA A 3 2.13 0.69 8.41
N THR A 4 2.65 1.44 7.43
CA THR A 4 1.86 2.48 6.76
C THR A 4 0.78 1.90 5.85
N LYS A 5 1.03 0.74 5.21
CA LYS A 5 0.02 0.04 4.39
C LYS A 5 -1.12 -0.51 5.26
N GLU A 6 -0.79 -1.04 6.43
CA GLU A 6 -1.79 -1.49 7.42
C GLU A 6 -2.61 -0.31 7.96
N PHE A 7 -1.95 0.81 8.26
CA PHE A 7 -2.64 2.03 8.67
C PHE A 7 -3.60 2.54 7.59
N LEU A 8 -3.17 2.59 6.32
CA LEU A 8 -4.03 2.97 5.20
C LEU A 8 -5.25 2.07 5.08
N ARG A 9 -5.06 0.76 5.26
CA ARG A 9 -6.17 -0.20 5.20
C ARG A 9 -7.19 0.05 6.30
N SER A 10 -6.77 0.11 7.56
CA SER A 10 -7.68 0.38 8.68
C SER A 10 -8.37 1.73 8.52
N TRP A 11 -7.62 2.74 8.09
CA TRP A 11 -8.15 4.07 7.84
C TRP A 11 -9.24 4.08 6.76
N LEU A 12 -9.05 3.35 5.67
CA LEU A 12 -10.07 3.21 4.61
C LEU A 12 -11.30 2.45 5.11
N GLU A 13 -11.15 1.40 5.90
CA GLU A 13 -12.30 0.72 6.51
C GLU A 13 -13.13 1.65 7.38
N GLU A 14 -12.47 2.48 8.19
CA GLU A 14 -13.12 3.41 9.10
C GLU A 14 -13.80 4.58 8.38
N ASN A 15 -13.16 5.12 7.33
CA ASN A 15 -13.63 6.33 6.64
C ASN A 15 -14.50 6.05 5.40
N VAL A 16 -14.29 4.90 4.74
CA VAL A 16 -14.93 4.53 3.48
C VAL A 16 -15.76 3.26 3.60
N GLY A 17 -15.31 2.28 4.39
CA GLY A 17 -15.95 0.95 4.50
C GLY A 17 -17.41 0.98 4.99
N ASN A 18 -17.82 2.06 5.66
CA ASN A 18 -19.19 2.27 6.12
C ASN A 18 -20.03 3.23 5.25
N LEU A 19 -19.47 3.76 4.15
CA LEU A 19 -20.20 4.69 3.29
C LEU A 19 -21.11 3.93 2.32
N PRO A 20 -22.32 4.45 2.05
CA PRO A 20 -23.19 3.87 1.04
C PRO A 20 -22.54 3.93 -0.36
N PRO A 21 -22.78 2.94 -1.23
CA PRO A 21 -22.11 2.81 -2.53
C PRO A 21 -22.42 3.96 -3.50
N ASP A 22 -23.50 4.72 -3.28
CA ASP A 22 -23.86 5.91 -4.03
C ASP A 22 -23.19 7.20 -3.51
N THR A 23 -22.30 7.10 -2.53
CA THR A 23 -21.57 8.27 -2.02
C THR A 23 -20.50 8.70 -3.02
N GLU A 24 -20.57 9.94 -3.49
CA GLU A 24 -19.50 10.54 -4.30
C GLU A 24 -18.26 10.75 -3.43
N ILE A 25 -17.34 9.79 -3.48
CA ILE A 25 -16.08 9.84 -2.76
C ILE A 25 -15.04 10.55 -3.62
N SER A 26 -14.50 11.65 -3.11
CA SER A 26 -13.39 12.35 -3.73
C SER A 26 -12.06 11.78 -3.26
N VAL A 27 -11.38 11.04 -4.14
CA VAL A 27 -10.02 10.51 -3.90
C VAL A 27 -9.03 11.57 -3.43
N PRO A 28 -8.90 12.77 -4.05
CA PRO A 28 -7.96 13.78 -3.57
C PRO A 28 -8.33 14.32 -2.17
N MET A 29 -9.60 14.27 -1.78
CA MET A 29 -10.02 14.65 -0.42
C MET A 29 -9.63 13.57 0.59
N LEU A 30 -9.84 12.29 0.27
CA LEU A 30 -9.40 11.18 1.12
C LEU A 30 -7.89 11.13 1.27
N ALA A 31 -7.13 11.36 0.19
CA ALA A 31 -5.68 11.41 0.25
C ALA A 31 -5.23 12.48 1.25
N GLN A 32 -5.76 13.70 1.15
CA GLN A 32 -5.45 14.77 2.10
C GLN A 32 -5.80 14.41 3.56
N GLN A 33 -6.97 13.81 3.78
CA GLN A 33 -7.41 13.37 5.12
C GLN A 33 -6.46 12.30 5.68
N PHE A 34 -6.12 11.29 4.88
CA PHE A 34 -5.14 10.27 5.23
C PHE A 34 -3.77 10.87 5.51
N GLU A 35 -3.29 11.84 4.71
CA GLU A 35 -2.00 12.48 4.95
C GLU A 35 -1.94 13.16 6.32
N GLN A 36 -3.03 13.80 6.77
CA GLN A 36 -3.11 14.44 8.09
C GLN A 36 -3.09 13.39 9.22
N ASP A 37 -3.90 12.34 9.09
CA ASP A 37 -3.99 11.30 10.12
C ASP A 37 -2.72 10.46 10.20
N ALA A 38 -2.09 10.19 9.06
CA ALA A 38 -0.81 9.50 8.97
C ALA A 38 0.30 10.34 9.62
N ASP A 39 0.36 11.65 9.36
CA ASP A 39 1.30 12.56 10.02
C ASP A 39 1.09 12.59 11.54
N ALA A 40 -0.16 12.68 12.00
CA ALA A 40 -0.52 12.64 13.42
C ALA A 40 -0.15 11.30 14.09
N ALA A 41 -0.22 10.19 13.34
CA ALA A 41 0.20 8.87 13.79
C ALA A 41 1.72 8.64 13.72
N GLY A 42 2.49 9.61 13.20
CA GLY A 42 3.95 9.53 13.07
C GLY A 42 4.46 8.94 11.76
N TYR A 43 3.58 8.68 10.78
CA TYR A 43 3.94 8.28 9.43
C TYR A 43 4.25 9.52 8.57
N GLY A 44 5.48 10.01 8.71
CA GLY A 44 6.00 11.11 7.90
C GLY A 44 5.89 10.82 6.39
N ARG A 45 5.88 11.88 5.59
CA ARG A 45 5.75 11.82 4.12
C ARG A 45 6.74 10.84 3.48
N GLU A 46 7.98 10.79 3.96
CA GLU A 46 9.04 9.95 3.42
C GLU A 46 8.72 8.45 3.55
N VAL A 47 8.19 8.04 4.71
CA VAL A 47 7.79 6.64 4.96
C VAL A 47 6.57 6.29 4.12
N ARG A 48 5.61 7.21 3.99
CA ARG A 48 4.42 7.04 3.14
C ARG A 48 4.77 6.83 1.68
N GLU A 49 5.62 7.69 1.13
CA GLU A 49 6.03 7.59 -0.27
C GLU A 49 6.86 6.31 -0.52
N GLN A 50 7.67 5.87 0.45
CA GLN A 50 8.44 4.63 0.32
C GLN A 50 7.58 3.36 0.45
N GLU A 51 6.63 3.35 1.40
CA GLU A 51 5.86 2.15 1.72
C GLU A 51 4.56 2.03 0.93
N VAL A 52 3.90 3.14 0.60
CA VAL A 52 2.61 3.17 -0.11
C VAL A 52 2.77 3.69 -1.55
N GLY A 53 3.75 4.55 -1.81
CA GLY A 53 3.90 5.23 -3.09
C GLY A 53 2.92 6.40 -3.21
N ASN A 54 2.21 6.47 -4.34
CA ASN A 54 1.18 7.48 -4.54
C ASN A 54 -0.09 7.12 -3.77
N ILE A 55 -0.42 7.93 -2.75
CA ILE A 55 -1.58 7.74 -1.88
C ILE A 55 -2.89 7.77 -2.68
N GLU A 56 -3.02 8.69 -3.64
CA GLU A 56 -4.24 8.79 -4.45
C GLU A 56 -4.48 7.53 -5.28
N ASP A 57 -3.42 6.99 -5.90
CA ASP A 57 -3.49 5.72 -6.64
C ASP A 57 -3.85 4.55 -5.72
N ALA A 58 -3.26 4.50 -4.52
CA ALA A 58 -3.52 3.44 -3.55
C ALA A 58 -4.98 3.46 -3.09
N ILE A 59 -5.53 4.65 -2.83
CA ILE A 59 -6.94 4.84 -2.46
C ILE A 59 -7.86 4.51 -3.63
N GLN A 60 -7.60 5.01 -4.84
CA GLN A 60 -8.40 4.71 -6.03
C GLN A 60 -8.48 3.19 -6.28
N ARG A 61 -7.36 2.48 -6.20
CA ARG A 61 -7.32 1.03 -6.36
C ARG A 61 -8.10 0.29 -5.27
N ALA A 62 -8.08 0.79 -4.04
CA ALA A 62 -8.87 0.21 -2.95
C ALA A 62 -10.37 0.39 -3.21
N LEU A 63 -10.80 1.58 -3.66
CA LEU A 63 -12.19 1.89 -4.02
C LEU A 63 -12.68 1.04 -5.20
N ASP A 64 -11.89 0.93 -6.27
CA ASP A 64 -12.23 0.11 -7.44
C ASP A 64 -12.46 -1.36 -7.06
N LYS A 65 -11.62 -1.92 -6.18
CA LYS A 65 -11.77 -3.31 -5.73
C LYS A 65 -13.01 -3.53 -4.88
N THR A 66 -13.35 -2.58 -4.01
CA THR A 66 -14.62 -2.62 -3.25
C THR A 66 -15.84 -2.56 -4.17
N GLY A 67 -15.79 -1.80 -5.26
CA GLY A 67 -16.85 -1.74 -6.26
C GLY A 67 -16.99 -3.02 -7.12
N GLU A 68 -15.89 -3.72 -7.35
CA GLU A 68 -15.84 -4.91 -8.21
C GLU A 68 -16.34 -6.19 -7.50
N GLU A 69 -16.06 -6.33 -6.19
CA GLU A 69 -16.67 -7.40 -5.36
C GLU A 69 -18.19 -7.27 -5.23
N ASN A 70 -18.71 -6.05 -5.31
CA ASN A 70 -20.16 -5.80 -5.28
C ASN A 70 -20.86 -6.14 -6.62
N ARG A 71 -20.15 -6.10 -7.75
CA ARG A 71 -20.71 -6.38 -9.09
C ARG A 71 -20.53 -7.82 -9.57
N GLY A 72 -19.69 -8.62 -8.92
CA GLY A 72 -19.41 -10.01 -9.32
C GLY A 72 -20.17 -11.09 -8.54
N SER A 73 -20.89 -10.75 -7.48
CA SER A 73 -21.44 -11.74 -6.53
C SER A 73 -22.95 -11.62 -6.38
N GLU A 74 -23.70 -11.97 -7.42
CA GLU A 74 -25.04 -12.52 -7.22
C GLU A 74 -24.89 -13.94 -6.62
N SER A 75 -24.70 -14.04 -5.30
CA SER A 75 -25.20 -15.15 -4.47
C SER A 75 -24.76 -15.02 -3.01
N SER A 76 -25.73 -15.34 -2.14
CA SER A 76 -25.67 -15.60 -0.69
C SER A 76 -25.49 -14.41 0.28
N PRO A 77 -26.49 -14.17 1.16
CA PRO A 77 -26.32 -13.35 2.35
C PRO A 77 -25.60 -14.18 3.42
N VAL A 78 -24.78 -13.52 4.25
CA VAL A 78 -24.03 -14.08 5.38
C VAL A 78 -22.80 -14.89 4.98
N GLU A 79 -21.64 -14.24 4.92
CA GLU A 79 -20.52 -14.46 5.84
C GLU A 79 -19.42 -13.45 5.46
N GLU A 80 -19.02 -12.62 6.44
CA GLU A 80 -17.74 -11.91 6.48
C GLU A 80 -17.47 -10.76 5.49
N ASN A 81 -17.44 -9.55 6.07
CA ASN A 81 -16.76 -8.32 5.68
C ASN A 81 -15.24 -8.52 5.44
N SER A 82 -14.86 -9.51 4.63
CA SER A 82 -13.50 -10.01 4.52
C SER A 82 -12.72 -9.25 3.46
N LEU A 83 -11.97 -8.25 3.92
CA LEU A 83 -11.00 -7.48 3.12
C LEU A 83 -9.76 -8.27 2.70
N ALA A 84 -9.86 -9.60 2.66
CA ALA A 84 -8.81 -10.49 2.17
C ALA A 84 -8.33 -10.12 0.74
N PRO A 85 -9.18 -9.64 -0.18
CA PRO A 85 -8.74 -9.23 -1.52
C PRO A 85 -7.93 -7.93 -1.53
N VAL A 86 -8.21 -7.00 -0.59
CA VAL A 86 -7.48 -5.74 -0.42
C VAL A 86 -6.07 -5.98 0.10
N ILE A 87 -5.90 -6.96 1.01
CA ILE A 87 -4.59 -7.39 1.52
C ILE A 87 -3.71 -7.91 0.38
N ASN A 88 -4.27 -8.80 -0.45
CA ASN A 88 -3.54 -9.42 -1.56
C ASN A 88 -3.10 -8.37 -2.60
N ALA A 89 -3.92 -7.33 -2.81
CA ALA A 89 -3.62 -6.21 -3.70
C ALA A 89 -2.42 -5.36 -3.26
N LEU A 90 -2.32 -5.10 -1.95
CA LEU A 90 -1.25 -4.30 -1.37
C LEU A 90 0.06 -5.09 -1.26
N GLU A 91 -0.03 -6.41 -1.17
CA GLU A 91 1.11 -7.34 -1.12
C GLU A 91 1.71 -7.59 -2.51
N ALA A 92 0.89 -7.65 -3.56
CA ALA A 92 1.34 -7.79 -4.95
C ALA A 92 2.12 -6.58 -5.51
N VAL A 93 2.16 -5.46 -4.77
CA VAL A 93 3.06 -4.33 -5.04
C VAL A 93 4.31 -4.53 -4.18
N GLU A 94 5.12 -5.53 -4.54
CA GLU A 94 6.52 -5.53 -4.19
C GLU A 94 7.19 -4.39 -4.98
N PRO A 95 7.98 -3.50 -4.34
CA PRO A 95 8.86 -2.66 -5.12
C PRO A 95 9.79 -3.62 -5.87
N GLU A 96 9.84 -3.51 -7.19
CA GLU A 96 10.89 -4.11 -7.99
C GLU A 96 12.21 -3.57 -7.44
N GLN A 97 12.81 -4.32 -6.51
CA GLN A 97 14.19 -4.11 -6.12
C GLN A 97 14.97 -4.46 -7.36
N GLY A 98 15.34 -3.44 -8.14
CA GLY A 98 16.16 -3.61 -9.32
C GLY A 98 17.37 -4.46 -8.97
N ASP A 99 17.34 -5.71 -9.42
CA ASP A 99 18.50 -6.57 -9.57
C ASP A 99 19.51 -5.86 -10.46
N ALA A 100 20.46 -5.19 -9.84
CA ALA A 100 21.76 -4.92 -10.46
C ALA A 100 22.74 -5.99 -9.99
N GLU A 101 22.48 -7.24 -10.40
CA GLU A 101 23.47 -8.30 -10.33
C GLU A 101 24.42 -8.18 -11.54
N GLY A 102 25.73 -8.14 -11.27
CA GLY A 102 26.73 -8.57 -12.24
C GLY A 102 27.94 -7.65 -12.44
N SER A 103 29.02 -7.88 -11.70
CA SER A 103 30.22 -8.52 -12.29
C SER A 103 31.40 -8.58 -11.31
N GLY A 104 31.69 -9.80 -10.86
CA GLY A 104 33.05 -10.35 -10.83
C GLY A 104 34.07 -9.76 -9.84
N ARG A 105 34.19 -10.40 -8.68
CA ARG A 105 35.53 -10.65 -8.10
C ARG A 105 36.29 -11.61 -9.03
N PRO A 106 37.61 -11.47 -9.11
CA PRO A 106 38.40 -12.49 -8.44
C PRO A 106 39.45 -11.91 -7.48
N ALA A 107 39.79 -12.74 -6.50
CA ALA A 107 40.84 -12.55 -5.52
C ALA A 107 42.24 -12.58 -6.17
N ASP A 108 43.21 -11.89 -5.55
CA ASP A 108 44.35 -12.52 -4.84
C ASP A 108 45.69 -11.75 -4.96
N SER A 109 46.33 -11.60 -3.79
CA SER A 109 47.76 -11.44 -3.50
C SER A 109 48.59 -10.17 -3.77
N SER A 110 49.21 -9.72 -2.66
CA SER A 110 50.59 -9.22 -2.46
C SER A 110 50.64 -7.83 -1.79
N SER A 111 50.79 -7.76 -0.47
CA SER A 111 52.07 -7.79 0.29
C SER A 111 52.87 -6.48 0.23
N GLY A 112 53.12 -5.88 1.39
CA GLY A 112 54.33 -5.07 1.64
C GLY A 112 54.13 -3.60 1.97
N SER A 113 54.41 -3.25 3.23
CA SER A 113 54.53 -1.90 3.79
C SER A 113 55.55 -1.00 3.08
N PRO A 114 55.38 0.32 3.21
CA PRO A 114 56.49 1.18 3.65
C PRO A 114 55.98 2.02 4.86
N TRP A 115 56.72 2.32 5.92
CA TRP A 115 58.06 2.88 6.10
C TRP A 115 58.58 2.51 7.50
#